data_AF-A0AAU9PGZ3-F1
#
_entry.id   AF-A0AAU9PGZ3-F1
#
_cell.length_a   1.000
_cell.length_b   1.000
_cell.length_c   1.000
_cell.angle_alpha   90.00
_cell.angle_beta   90.00
_cell.angle_gamma   90.00
#
_symmetry.space_group_name_H-M   'P 1'
#
loop_
_entity.id
_entity.type
_entity.pdbx_description
1 polymer ?
#
loop_
_entity_poly.entity_id
_entity_poly.type
_entity_poly.pdbx_seq_one_letter_code
_entity_poly.pdbx_strand_id
1 'polypeptide(L)'
;MHSSVNTITSWLKDKSSDTAAILTIWGMAGIGKTSLARYVYELHYNDFERSSFIEDIGRRCTQQVNTLFDLQKHLLVDIQKGNLQKLHDVNWCTIKIENALLHKRTLLVLDGIDNFEQLDVLVGTKGFHPGSKIIITTINASLTEKSGLFGKNISFKHMKHLLEGLDETESLQLLCCHAFKCNDPKEGYQELSRKVVKHCGGHPLALKVIGSSLRNEDVVAWEDAIEFLEKEPNPDIQKFLQISYDSLRSENEKELFKHIACFFVGKDREFTETILKECGIKTTSGFSKLIDRCLVTVGRKNELMMHQLLQDMGRDLVRHESPKKPWKRSRLWHHDESYDVLNQDKGTNKIQGLVLAKKVVEDDTLGGTNTFAKRLPQIQRLCNFFSKIWCLFVWQSATTLEEAKVASIIEDFKSQFFQDCEDRSLEKLEYEPVTKPNISSLSSVSMVEIESMRKTAETSSPDAI
;
A
#
# COMPACT_ATOMS: atom_id res chain seq x y z
N MET A 1 -17.95 -9.91 -12.92
CA MET A 1 -18.56 -8.57 -13.20
C MET A 1 -20.09 -8.59 -13.25
N HIS A 2 -20.72 -9.56 -13.92
CA HIS A 2 -22.19 -9.61 -14.09
C HIS A 2 -22.99 -9.61 -12.77
N SER A 3 -22.49 -10.33 -11.76
CA SER A 3 -23.11 -10.34 -10.42
C SER A 3 -23.19 -8.94 -9.81
N SER A 4 -22.11 -8.15 -9.89
CA SER A 4 -22.09 -6.77 -9.38
C SER A 4 -23.07 -5.87 -10.11
N VAL A 5 -23.17 -5.98 -11.44
CA VAL A 5 -24.16 -5.23 -12.23
C VAL A 5 -25.58 -5.55 -11.77
N ASN A 6 -25.91 -6.83 -11.59
CA ASN A 6 -27.24 -7.25 -11.16
C ASN A 6 -27.58 -6.77 -9.75
N THR A 7 -26.64 -6.90 -8.80
CA THR A 7 -26.79 -6.40 -7.43
C THR A 7 -27.05 -4.89 -7.41
N ILE A 8 -26.25 -4.11 -8.14
CA ILE A 8 -26.39 -2.65 -8.18
C ILE A 8 -27.68 -2.25 -8.90
N THR A 9 -28.04 -2.93 -9.98
CA THR A 9 -29.30 -2.71 -10.71
C THR A 9 -30.51 -2.97 -9.81
N SER A 10 -30.49 -4.06 -9.03
CA SER A 10 -31.54 -4.35 -8.06
C SER A 10 -31.61 -3.28 -6.97
N TRP A 11 -30.46 -2.82 -6.47
CA TRP A 11 -30.38 -1.74 -5.48
C TRP A 11 -30.90 -0.39 -6.01
N LEU A 12 -30.63 -0.08 -7.28
CA LEU A 12 -31.14 1.13 -7.95
C LEU A 12 -32.66 1.07 -8.12
N LYS A 13 -33.20 -0.08 -8.53
CA LYS A 13 -34.64 -0.31 -8.74
C LYS A 13 -35.44 -0.48 -7.45
N ASP A 14 -34.79 -0.64 -6.31
CA ASP A 14 -35.45 -0.77 -5.03
C ASP A 14 -36.20 0.53 -4.68
N LYS A 15 -37.53 0.49 -4.84
CA LYS A 15 -38.50 1.54 -4.50
C LYS A 15 -39.02 1.44 -3.06
N SER A 16 -38.58 0.44 -2.29
CA SER A 16 -39.09 0.18 -0.93
C SER A 16 -38.58 1.14 0.14
N SER A 17 -37.80 2.17 -0.21
CA SER A 17 -37.20 3.07 0.76
C SER A 17 -37.91 4.43 0.83
N ASP A 18 -38.49 4.73 2.00
CA ASP A 18 -38.91 6.07 2.41
C ASP A 18 -37.72 7.03 2.64
N THR A 19 -36.50 6.58 2.37
CA THR A 19 -35.24 7.31 2.56
C THR A 19 -34.36 7.25 1.32
N ALA A 20 -33.31 8.07 1.28
CA ALA A 20 -32.27 7.97 0.27
C ALA A 20 -31.35 6.76 0.53
N ALA A 21 -30.59 6.35 -0.48
CA ALA A 21 -29.59 5.30 -0.33
C ALA A 21 -28.24 5.68 -0.95
N ILE A 22 -27.17 5.30 -0.26
CA ILE A 22 -25.79 5.42 -0.72
C ILE A 22 -25.20 4.02 -0.94
N LEU A 23 -24.56 3.84 -2.09
CA LEU A 23 -23.73 2.69 -2.41
C LEU A 23 -22.27 3.15 -2.50
N THR A 24 -21.40 2.58 -1.67
CA THR A 24 -19.95 2.79 -1.79
C THR A 24 -19.32 1.57 -2.43
N ILE A 25 -18.74 1.76 -3.63
CA ILE A 25 -17.97 0.77 -4.36
C ILE A 25 -16.49 1.02 -4.07
N TRP A 26 -15.81 0.08 -3.42
CA TRP A 26 -14.36 0.16 -3.22
C TRP A 26 -13.64 -1.06 -3.76
N GLY A 27 -12.31 -0.96 -3.87
CA GLY A 27 -11.46 -2.01 -4.42
C GLY A 27 -10.15 -1.46 -4.97
N MET A 28 -9.28 -2.35 -5.41
CA MET A 28 -7.95 -2.03 -5.94
C MET A 28 -8.01 -1.03 -7.11
N ALA A 29 -6.98 -0.19 -7.25
CA ALA A 29 -6.86 0.74 -8.37
C ALA A 29 -6.80 -0.04 -9.70
N GLY A 30 -7.59 0.36 -10.70
CA GLY A 30 -7.66 -0.34 -11.99
C GLY A 30 -8.61 -1.57 -12.03
N ILE A 31 -9.28 -1.90 -10.92
CA ILE A 31 -10.20 -3.06 -10.86
C ILE A 31 -11.54 -2.86 -11.60
N GLY A 32 -11.80 -1.66 -12.17
CA GLY A 32 -12.99 -1.39 -12.98
C GLY A 32 -14.15 -0.69 -12.26
N LYS A 33 -13.93 -0.09 -11.08
CA LYS A 33 -14.98 0.65 -10.33
C LYS A 33 -15.67 1.73 -11.16
N THR A 34 -14.87 2.59 -11.81
CA THR A 34 -15.37 3.66 -12.69
C THR A 34 -16.17 3.10 -13.85
N SER A 35 -15.68 2.03 -14.49
CA SER A 35 -16.38 1.37 -15.59
C SER A 35 -17.73 0.80 -15.15
N LEU A 36 -17.77 0.13 -13.99
CA LEU A 36 -19.00 -0.41 -13.42
C LEU A 36 -20.00 0.70 -13.09
N ALA A 37 -19.54 1.77 -12.43
CA ALA A 37 -20.38 2.90 -12.06
C ALA A 37 -20.93 3.65 -13.29
N ARG A 38 -20.11 3.83 -14.33
CA ARG A 38 -20.55 4.44 -15.60
C ARG A 38 -21.60 3.58 -16.29
N TYR A 39 -21.34 2.28 -16.41
CA TYR A 39 -22.28 1.36 -17.05
C TYR A 39 -23.66 1.37 -16.37
N VAL A 40 -23.72 1.27 -15.04
CA VAL A 40 -25.01 1.29 -14.32
C VAL A 40 -25.68 2.67 -14.35
N TYR A 41 -24.90 3.76 -14.39
CA TYR A 41 -25.45 5.10 -14.54
C TYR A 41 -26.14 5.27 -15.89
N GLU A 42 -25.47 4.89 -16.99
CA GLU A 42 -26.02 4.98 -18.34
C GLU A 42 -27.31 4.16 -18.51
N LEU A 43 -27.44 3.04 -17.79
CA LEU A 43 -28.66 2.23 -17.80
C LEU A 43 -29.83 2.87 -17.05
N HIS A 44 -29.58 3.72 -16.04
CA HIS A 44 -30.59 4.13 -15.07
C HIS A 44 -30.77 5.63 -14.90
N TYR A 45 -29.96 6.48 -15.53
CA TYR A 45 -30.02 7.94 -15.33
C TYR A 45 -31.40 8.54 -15.66
N ASN A 46 -32.10 7.98 -16.66
CA ASN A 46 -33.44 8.41 -17.04
C ASN A 46 -34.55 8.00 -16.05
N ASP A 47 -34.26 7.11 -15.09
CA ASP A 47 -35.22 6.68 -14.08
C ASP A 47 -35.39 7.72 -12.95
N PHE A 48 -34.57 8.78 -12.93
CA PHE A 48 -34.51 9.80 -11.88
C PHE A 48 -34.89 11.19 -12.41
N GLU A 49 -35.37 12.09 -11.54
CA GLU A 49 -35.72 13.46 -11.96
C GLU A 49 -34.47 14.24 -12.39
N ARG A 50 -33.35 13.95 -11.73
CA ARG A 50 -32.03 14.53 -11.97
C ARG A 50 -30.99 13.43 -11.92
N SER A 51 -29.93 13.62 -12.69
CA SER A 51 -28.82 12.69 -12.73
C SER A 51 -27.52 13.45 -12.99
N SER A 52 -26.44 13.08 -12.32
CA SER A 52 -25.12 13.65 -12.58
C SER A 52 -24.04 12.59 -12.36
N PHE A 53 -23.01 12.65 -13.21
CA PHE A 53 -21.82 11.82 -13.09
C PHE A 53 -20.60 12.73 -13.03
N ILE A 54 -19.88 12.69 -11.91
CA ILE A 54 -18.65 13.44 -11.73
C ILE A 54 -17.47 12.47 -11.74
N GLU A 55 -16.67 12.51 -12.81
CA GLU A 55 -15.53 11.61 -13.06
C GLU A 55 -14.21 12.06 -12.43
N ASP A 56 -13.42 11.08 -11.97
CA ASP A 56 -11.99 11.20 -11.61
C ASP A 56 -11.71 12.33 -10.59
N ILE A 57 -12.57 12.47 -9.57
CA ILE A 57 -12.57 13.61 -8.64
C ILE A 57 -11.22 13.76 -7.94
N GLY A 58 -10.74 12.69 -7.32
CA GLY A 58 -9.52 12.66 -6.53
C GLY A 58 -8.30 13.11 -7.33
N ARG A 59 -8.10 12.48 -8.48
CA ARG A 59 -7.01 12.80 -9.41
C ARG A 59 -7.11 14.23 -9.92
N ARG A 60 -8.29 14.71 -10.33
CA ARG A 60 -8.45 16.10 -10.81
C ARG A 60 -8.19 17.14 -9.72
N CYS A 61 -8.47 16.82 -8.46
CA CYS A 61 -8.15 17.69 -7.32
C CYS A 61 -6.64 17.76 -7.03
N THR A 62 -5.86 16.72 -7.35
CA THR A 62 -4.40 16.75 -7.16
C THR A 62 -3.66 17.52 -8.26
N GLN A 63 -4.24 17.65 -9.45
CA GLN A 63 -3.56 18.21 -10.62
C GLN A 63 -3.78 19.71 -10.85
N GLN A 64 -4.89 20.26 -10.34
CA GLN A 64 -5.33 21.63 -10.67
C GLN A 64 -5.78 22.37 -9.42
N VAL A 65 -5.51 23.68 -9.39
CA VAL A 65 -5.99 24.58 -8.34
C VAL A 65 -7.46 24.92 -8.63
N ASN A 66 -8.30 24.96 -7.59
CA ASN A 66 -9.75 25.25 -7.66
C ASN A 66 -10.63 24.20 -8.37
N THR A 67 -10.13 22.99 -8.65
CA THR A 67 -10.91 21.92 -9.30
C THR A 67 -12.23 21.62 -8.58
N LEU A 68 -12.23 21.55 -7.26
CA LEU A 68 -13.44 21.24 -6.48
C LEU A 68 -14.58 22.23 -6.78
N PHE A 69 -14.26 23.50 -6.92
CA PHE A 69 -15.25 24.53 -7.26
C PHE A 69 -15.84 24.29 -8.64
N ASP A 70 -15.03 23.94 -9.63
CA ASP A 70 -15.52 23.65 -10.98
C ASP A 70 -16.34 22.35 -11.04
N LEU A 71 -15.98 21.35 -10.23
CA LEU A 71 -16.79 20.13 -10.07
C LEU A 71 -18.14 20.43 -9.41
N GLN A 72 -18.18 21.32 -8.41
CA GLN A 72 -19.45 21.78 -7.82
C GLN A 72 -20.33 22.51 -8.84
N LYS A 73 -19.75 23.38 -9.68
CA LYS A 73 -20.50 24.05 -10.75
C LYS A 73 -21.10 23.03 -11.71
N HIS A 74 -20.31 22.05 -12.15
CA HIS A 74 -20.76 20.99 -13.03
C HIS A 74 -21.93 20.21 -12.42
N LEU A 75 -21.76 19.76 -11.16
CA LEU A 75 -22.81 19.06 -10.43
C LEU A 75 -24.08 19.91 -10.31
N LEU A 76 -23.95 21.20 -10.01
CA LEU A 76 -25.09 22.10 -9.87
C LEU A 76 -25.85 22.29 -11.20
N VAL A 77 -25.15 22.39 -12.33
CA VAL A 77 -25.77 22.48 -13.67
C VAL A 77 -26.66 21.26 -13.92
N ASP A 78 -26.12 20.06 -13.69
CA ASP A 78 -26.81 18.80 -13.96
C ASP A 78 -28.09 18.66 -13.12
N ILE A 79 -28.02 19.00 -11.84
CA ILE A 79 -29.14 18.80 -10.90
C ILE A 79 -30.16 19.95 -10.92
N GLN A 80 -29.76 21.18 -11.27
CA GLN A 80 -30.67 22.32 -11.20
C GLN A 80 -31.44 22.57 -12.51
N LYS A 81 -30.96 22.08 -13.68
CA LYS A 81 -31.59 22.27 -15.02
C LYS A 81 -32.06 23.72 -15.25
N GLY A 82 -31.20 24.72 -15.03
CA GLY A 82 -31.54 26.15 -15.17
C GLY A 82 -30.31 27.07 -15.22
N ASN A 83 -30.53 28.40 -15.31
CA ASN A 83 -29.44 29.38 -15.41
C ASN A 83 -28.64 29.48 -14.10
N LEU A 84 -27.32 29.27 -14.21
CA LEU A 84 -26.37 29.56 -13.14
C LEU A 84 -26.36 31.08 -12.87
N GLN A 85 -27.00 31.53 -11.79
CA GLN A 85 -26.66 32.84 -11.22
C GLN A 85 -25.17 32.86 -10.85
N LYS A 86 -24.50 34.01 -10.95
CA LYS A 86 -23.06 34.14 -10.67
C LYS A 86 -22.71 33.47 -9.32
N LEU A 87 -22.00 32.35 -9.41
CA LEU A 87 -21.47 31.61 -8.27
C LEU A 87 -20.13 32.24 -7.91
N HIS A 88 -20.03 32.80 -6.71
CA HIS A 88 -18.83 33.51 -6.26
C HIS A 88 -18.03 32.76 -5.18
N ASP A 89 -18.59 31.71 -4.58
CA ASP A 89 -17.99 31.03 -3.42
C ASP A 89 -18.32 29.53 -3.38
N VAL A 90 -17.37 28.71 -2.91
CA VAL A 90 -17.43 27.24 -2.77
C VAL A 90 -18.48 26.83 -1.76
N ASN A 91 -18.53 27.49 -0.59
CA ASN A 91 -19.48 27.15 0.46
C ASN A 91 -20.92 27.46 0.03
N TRP A 92 -21.10 28.56 -0.70
CA TRP A 92 -22.40 28.89 -1.30
C TRP A 92 -22.83 27.87 -2.36
N CYS A 93 -21.88 27.31 -3.13
CA CYS A 93 -22.17 26.22 -4.06
C CYS A 93 -22.59 24.95 -3.31
N THR A 94 -21.88 24.57 -2.24
CA THR A 94 -22.27 23.42 -1.40
C THR A 94 -23.71 23.57 -0.91
N ILE A 95 -24.07 24.73 -0.35
CA ILE A 95 -25.44 24.98 0.16
C ILE A 95 -26.48 24.85 -0.96
N LYS A 96 -26.18 25.33 -2.17
CA LYS A 96 -27.09 25.19 -3.32
C LYS A 96 -27.23 23.75 -3.78
N ILE A 97 -26.13 23.00 -3.82
CA ILE A 97 -26.13 21.59 -4.17
C ILE A 97 -26.94 20.80 -3.14
N GLU A 98 -26.69 21.00 -1.85
CA GLU A 98 -27.46 20.38 -0.76
C GLU A 98 -28.96 20.65 -0.92
N ASN A 99 -29.33 21.91 -1.14
CA ASN A 99 -30.73 22.27 -1.34
C ASN A 99 -31.32 21.58 -2.58
N ALA A 100 -30.58 21.52 -3.71
CA ALA A 100 -31.07 20.83 -4.90
C ALA A 100 -31.25 19.32 -4.65
N LEU A 101 -30.30 18.67 -3.99
CA LEU A 101 -30.32 17.25 -3.64
C LEU A 101 -31.44 16.89 -2.65
N LEU A 102 -31.81 17.79 -1.75
CA LEU A 102 -32.92 17.61 -0.80
C LEU A 102 -34.30 17.65 -1.47
N HIS A 103 -34.46 18.42 -2.54
CA HIS A 103 -35.77 18.67 -3.16
C HIS A 103 -36.03 17.83 -4.42
N LYS A 104 -35.01 17.13 -4.94
CA LYS A 104 -35.10 16.37 -6.18
C LYS A 104 -34.58 14.96 -6.04
N ARG A 105 -35.39 13.99 -6.48
CA ARG A 105 -34.99 12.59 -6.58
C ARG A 105 -33.86 12.45 -7.60
N THR A 106 -32.65 12.22 -7.10
CA THR A 106 -31.41 12.32 -7.90
C THR A 106 -30.65 11.00 -7.95
N LEU A 107 -30.13 10.64 -9.13
CA LEU A 107 -29.06 9.65 -9.28
C LEU A 107 -27.71 10.37 -9.38
N LEU A 108 -26.87 10.23 -8.38
CA LEU A 108 -25.56 10.89 -8.35
C LEU A 108 -24.44 9.86 -8.33
N VAL A 109 -23.48 9.98 -9.24
CA VAL A 109 -22.23 9.20 -9.20
C VAL A 109 -21.06 10.12 -8.94
N LEU A 110 -20.33 9.82 -7.85
CA LEU A 110 -19.08 10.48 -7.47
C LEU A 110 -17.95 9.48 -7.64
N ASP A 111 -17.23 9.60 -8.75
CA ASP A 111 -16.18 8.66 -9.10
C ASP A 111 -14.80 9.13 -8.64
N GLY A 112 -14.08 8.24 -7.97
CA GLY A 112 -12.69 8.43 -7.56
C GLY A 112 -12.54 9.38 -6.38
N ILE A 113 -13.34 9.22 -5.32
CA ILE A 113 -13.14 10.01 -4.09
C ILE A 113 -11.93 9.48 -3.30
N ASP A 114 -10.95 10.34 -3.03
CA ASP A 114 -9.71 9.99 -2.34
C ASP A 114 -9.72 10.34 -0.85
N ASN A 115 -10.45 11.39 -0.47
CA ASN A 115 -10.56 11.85 0.91
C ASN A 115 -11.98 12.33 1.24
N PHE A 116 -12.30 12.39 2.54
CA PHE A 116 -13.64 12.72 3.00
C PHE A 116 -14.00 14.21 2.78
N GLU A 117 -13.01 15.10 2.73
CA GLU A 117 -13.23 16.55 2.50
C GLU A 117 -13.82 16.79 1.11
N GLN A 118 -13.36 16.06 0.08
CA GLN A 118 -13.94 16.11 -1.27
C GLN A 118 -15.43 15.77 -1.25
N LEU A 119 -15.81 14.73 -0.49
CA LEU A 119 -17.21 14.31 -0.38
C LEU A 119 -18.03 15.37 0.35
N ASP A 120 -17.55 15.84 1.50
CA ASP A 120 -18.24 16.84 2.33
C ASP A 120 -18.42 18.17 1.58
N VAL A 121 -17.44 18.59 0.77
CA VAL A 121 -17.54 19.80 -0.06
C VAL A 121 -18.55 19.62 -1.21
N LEU A 122 -18.58 18.46 -1.86
CA LEU A 122 -19.41 18.23 -3.04
C LEU A 122 -20.89 18.04 -2.72
N VAL A 123 -21.22 17.25 -1.68
CA VAL A 123 -22.62 16.92 -1.35
C VAL A 123 -23.10 17.48 -0.02
N GLY A 124 -22.20 18.04 0.79
CA GLY A 124 -22.55 18.60 2.09
C GLY A 124 -22.99 17.56 3.11
N THR A 125 -23.74 18.00 4.12
CA THR A 125 -24.14 17.19 5.28
C THR A 125 -25.64 17.26 5.59
N LYS A 126 -26.45 17.84 4.70
CA LYS A 126 -27.91 17.92 4.91
C LYS A 126 -28.70 16.68 4.50
N GLY A 127 -28.10 15.77 3.73
CA GLY A 127 -28.76 14.57 3.21
C GLY A 127 -29.42 14.77 1.85
N PHE A 128 -30.35 13.88 1.50
CA PHE A 128 -30.90 13.78 0.14
C PHE A 128 -32.41 13.54 0.15
N HIS A 129 -33.07 13.89 -0.96
CA HIS A 129 -34.47 13.59 -1.19
C HIS A 129 -34.73 12.07 -1.09
N PRO A 130 -35.83 11.62 -0.44
CA PRO A 130 -36.23 10.21 -0.41
C PRO A 130 -36.25 9.56 -1.80
N GLY A 131 -35.75 8.33 -1.90
CA GLY A 131 -35.60 7.62 -3.17
C GLY A 131 -34.44 8.08 -4.06
N SER A 132 -33.62 9.05 -3.64
CA SER A 132 -32.35 9.36 -4.31
C SER A 132 -31.35 8.21 -4.13
N LYS A 133 -30.51 7.99 -5.13
CA LYS A 133 -29.48 6.96 -5.14
C LYS A 133 -28.13 7.61 -5.42
N ILE A 134 -27.17 7.42 -4.51
CA ILE A 134 -25.84 7.99 -4.63
C ILE A 134 -24.83 6.85 -4.71
N ILE A 135 -24.00 6.83 -5.75
CA ILE A 135 -22.93 5.87 -5.92
C ILE A 135 -21.60 6.60 -5.73
N ILE A 136 -20.78 6.10 -4.82
CA ILE A 136 -19.44 6.62 -4.55
C ILE A 136 -18.45 5.54 -4.93
N THR A 137 -17.48 5.84 -5.81
CA THR A 137 -16.35 4.95 -6.04
C THR A 137 -15.12 5.47 -5.30
N THR A 138 -14.36 4.57 -4.68
CA THR A 138 -13.13 4.93 -3.95
C THR A 138 -12.14 3.78 -3.92
N ILE A 139 -10.86 4.09 -3.71
CA ILE A 139 -9.84 3.08 -3.37
C ILE A 139 -9.71 2.90 -1.85
N ASN A 140 -10.43 3.67 -1.03
CA ASN A 140 -10.27 3.73 0.42
C ASN A 140 -11.56 3.30 1.15
N ALA A 141 -11.55 2.13 1.77
CA ALA A 141 -12.69 1.55 2.48
C ALA A 141 -13.11 2.35 3.74
N SER A 142 -12.17 3.09 4.36
CA SER A 142 -12.45 3.93 5.54
C SER A 142 -12.91 5.35 5.21
N LEU A 143 -13.18 5.66 3.93
CA LEU A 143 -13.68 6.96 3.48
C LEU A 143 -14.98 7.34 4.21
N THR A 144 -15.95 6.43 4.23
CA THR A 144 -17.30 6.70 4.75
C THR A 144 -17.35 6.82 6.27
N GLU A 145 -16.34 6.34 6.99
CA GLU A 145 -16.27 6.42 8.45
C GLU A 145 -15.85 7.80 8.96
N LYS A 146 -15.27 8.63 8.09
CA LYS A 146 -14.70 9.94 8.44
C LYS A 146 -15.50 11.13 7.93
N SER A 147 -16.35 10.93 6.93
CA SER A 147 -17.14 12.00 6.32
C SER A 147 -18.29 12.45 7.21
N GLY A 148 -18.51 13.76 7.29
CA GLY A 148 -19.62 14.34 8.03
C GLY A 148 -21.00 13.87 7.52
N LEU A 149 -21.09 13.48 6.25
CA LEU A 149 -22.29 12.91 5.63
C LEU A 149 -22.79 11.64 6.35
N PHE A 150 -21.89 10.83 6.91
CA PHE A 150 -22.25 9.59 7.62
C PHE A 150 -22.44 9.80 9.12
N GLY A 151 -22.57 11.05 9.56
CA GLY A 151 -22.91 11.40 10.93
C GLY A 151 -24.31 10.91 11.35
N LYS A 152 -24.53 10.82 12.67
CA LYS A 152 -25.74 10.21 13.28
C LYS A 152 -27.08 10.89 12.96
N ASN A 153 -27.06 12.07 12.32
CA ASN A 153 -28.24 12.92 12.17
C ASN A 153 -28.95 12.78 10.82
N ILE A 154 -28.43 11.97 9.89
CA ILE A 154 -29.01 11.81 8.54
C ILE A 154 -29.51 10.37 8.36
N SER A 155 -30.76 10.23 7.93
CA SER A 155 -31.36 8.92 7.65
C SER A 155 -31.22 8.56 6.17
N PHE A 156 -30.30 7.65 5.86
CA PHE A 156 -30.20 6.98 4.57
C PHE A 156 -29.74 5.53 4.75
N LYS A 157 -30.09 4.67 3.78
CA LYS A 157 -29.54 3.31 3.72
C LYS A 157 -28.12 3.37 3.15
N HIS A 158 -27.15 2.72 3.79
CA HIS A 158 -25.79 2.61 3.27
C HIS A 158 -25.45 1.16 2.93
N MET A 159 -25.06 0.93 1.68
CA MET A 159 -24.52 -0.34 1.23
C MET A 159 -23.05 -0.16 0.84
N LYS A 160 -22.25 -1.13 1.23
CA LYS A 160 -20.83 -1.22 0.95
C LYS A 160 -20.61 -2.42 -0.01
N HIS A 161 -20.04 -2.19 -1.20
CA HIS A 161 -19.71 -3.22 -2.20
C HIS A 161 -18.21 -3.25 -2.54
N LEU A 162 -17.50 -4.30 -2.13
CA LEU A 162 -16.13 -4.57 -2.57
C LEU A 162 -16.17 -5.11 -4.01
N LEU A 163 -15.52 -4.41 -4.94
CA LEU A 163 -15.32 -4.89 -6.30
C LEU A 163 -14.06 -5.73 -6.38
N GLU A 164 -14.26 -7.04 -6.53
CA GLU A 164 -13.20 -8.02 -6.73
C GLU A 164 -12.80 -8.12 -8.22
N GLY A 165 -11.69 -8.82 -8.48
CA GLY A 165 -11.23 -9.11 -9.84
C GLY A 165 -12.18 -10.02 -10.62
N LEU A 166 -11.90 -10.17 -11.90
CA LEU A 166 -12.60 -11.09 -12.79
C LEU A 166 -12.26 -12.53 -12.42
N ASP A 167 -13.24 -13.43 -12.58
CA ASP A 167 -12.94 -14.86 -12.54
C ASP A 167 -12.10 -15.28 -13.76
N GLU A 168 -11.61 -16.51 -13.76
CA GLU A 168 -10.72 -17.02 -14.81
C GLU A 168 -11.36 -16.96 -16.21
N THR A 169 -12.68 -17.20 -16.29
CA THR A 169 -13.42 -17.20 -17.56
C THR A 169 -13.59 -15.77 -18.09
N GLU A 170 -14.09 -14.87 -17.23
CA GLU A 170 -14.23 -13.44 -17.55
C GLU A 170 -12.87 -12.81 -17.91
N SER A 171 -11.80 -13.24 -17.23
CA SER A 171 -10.42 -12.79 -17.49
C SER A 171 -9.92 -13.21 -18.85
N LEU A 172 -10.12 -14.48 -19.20
CA LEU A 172 -9.72 -15.02 -20.50
C LEU A 172 -10.47 -14.31 -21.63
N GLN A 173 -11.78 -14.10 -21.46
CA GLN A 173 -12.60 -13.38 -22.44
C GLN A 173 -12.12 -11.94 -22.64
N LEU A 174 -11.82 -11.23 -21.54
CA LEU A 174 -11.33 -9.86 -21.64
C LEU A 174 -9.97 -9.79 -22.34
N LEU A 175 -9.03 -10.69 -21.99
CA LEU A 175 -7.73 -10.78 -22.65
C LEU A 175 -7.89 -11.02 -24.15
N CYS A 176 -8.69 -12.02 -24.54
CA CYS A 176 -8.90 -12.39 -25.93
C CYS A 176 -9.60 -11.26 -26.70
N CYS A 177 -10.53 -10.53 -26.07
CA CYS A 177 -11.19 -9.40 -26.70
C CYS A 177 -10.18 -8.30 -27.07
N HIS A 178 -9.19 -8.06 -26.22
CA HIS A 178 -8.15 -7.07 -26.46
C HIS A 178 -7.07 -7.54 -27.44
N ALA A 179 -6.67 -8.81 -27.37
CA ALA A 179 -5.61 -9.39 -28.19
C ALA A 179 -6.08 -9.87 -29.57
N PHE A 180 -7.23 -10.52 -29.64
CA PHE A 180 -7.71 -11.22 -30.84
C PHE A 180 -8.98 -10.63 -31.45
N LYS A 181 -9.67 -9.70 -30.76
CA LYS A 181 -11.00 -9.17 -31.14
C LYS A 181 -12.11 -10.23 -31.11
N CYS A 182 -11.93 -11.29 -30.34
CA CYS A 182 -12.92 -12.34 -30.09
C CYS A 182 -12.89 -12.73 -28.61
N ASN A 183 -13.85 -13.54 -28.16
CA ASN A 183 -13.95 -13.93 -26.75
C ASN A 183 -13.09 -15.15 -26.39
N ASP A 184 -12.58 -15.85 -27.39
CA ASP A 184 -11.85 -17.10 -27.22
C ASP A 184 -10.41 -16.98 -27.74
N PRO A 185 -9.45 -17.73 -27.16
CA PRO A 185 -8.09 -17.75 -27.66
C PRO A 185 -8.04 -18.41 -29.05
N LYS A 186 -7.16 -17.91 -29.91
CA LYS A 186 -6.85 -18.55 -31.19
C LYS A 186 -6.13 -19.89 -30.96
N GLU A 187 -6.23 -20.78 -31.94
CA GLU A 187 -5.49 -22.04 -31.94
C GLU A 187 -3.97 -21.78 -31.80
N GLY A 188 -3.32 -22.49 -30.88
CA GLY A 188 -1.91 -22.30 -30.53
C GLY A 188 -1.67 -21.32 -29.37
N TYR A 189 -2.64 -20.48 -29.01
CA TYR A 189 -2.49 -19.46 -27.97
C TYR A 189 -3.16 -19.82 -26.65
N GLN A 190 -3.79 -20.98 -26.53
CA GLN A 190 -4.60 -21.33 -25.35
C GLN A 190 -3.77 -21.35 -24.06
N GLU A 191 -2.59 -21.96 -24.10
CA GLU A 191 -1.71 -22.05 -22.92
C GLU A 191 -1.07 -20.71 -22.59
N LEU A 192 -0.64 -19.96 -23.60
CA LEU A 192 -0.07 -18.62 -23.43
C LEU A 192 -1.09 -17.65 -22.82
N SER A 193 -2.34 -17.71 -23.29
CA SER A 193 -3.45 -16.93 -22.73
C SER A 193 -3.70 -17.26 -21.27
N ARG A 194 -3.66 -18.53 -20.88
CA ARG A 194 -3.79 -18.95 -19.48
C ARG A 194 -2.65 -18.44 -18.61
N LYS A 195 -1.40 -18.45 -19.09
CA LYS A 195 -0.25 -17.88 -18.37
C LYS A 195 -0.43 -16.38 -18.11
N VAL A 196 -0.86 -15.63 -19.13
CA VAL A 196 -1.13 -14.18 -18.99
C VAL A 196 -2.28 -13.93 -18.01
N VAL A 197 -3.39 -14.67 -18.11
CA VAL A 197 -4.52 -14.57 -17.18
C VAL A 197 -4.08 -14.84 -15.74
N LYS A 198 -3.29 -15.89 -15.53
CA LYS A 198 -2.74 -16.24 -14.22
C LYS A 198 -1.87 -15.13 -13.65
N HIS A 199 -0.98 -14.55 -14.46
CA HIS A 199 -0.15 -13.41 -14.04
C HIS A 199 -0.99 -12.18 -13.67
N CYS A 200 -2.01 -11.86 -14.46
CA CYS A 200 -2.88 -10.72 -14.20
C CYS A 200 -3.80 -10.91 -12.98
N GLY A 201 -4.05 -12.14 -12.54
CA GLY A 201 -4.83 -12.43 -11.32
C GLY A 201 -6.27 -11.89 -11.37
N GLY A 202 -6.86 -11.80 -12.56
CA GLY A 202 -8.20 -11.22 -12.74
C GLY A 202 -8.27 -9.70 -12.76
N HIS A 203 -7.13 -8.99 -12.80
CA HIS A 203 -7.09 -7.54 -12.83
C HIS A 203 -7.45 -6.96 -14.22
N PRO A 204 -8.62 -6.31 -14.41
CA PRO A 204 -9.12 -5.92 -15.74
C PRO A 204 -8.20 -5.00 -16.53
N LEU A 205 -7.62 -4.00 -15.86
CA LEU A 205 -6.72 -3.05 -16.52
C LEU A 205 -5.44 -3.75 -17.00
N ALA A 206 -4.92 -4.72 -16.25
CA ALA A 206 -3.72 -5.45 -16.63
C ALA A 206 -3.98 -6.32 -17.86
N LEU A 207 -5.08 -7.08 -17.83
CA LEU A 207 -5.56 -7.89 -18.97
C LEU A 207 -5.75 -7.04 -20.23
N LYS A 208 -6.33 -5.85 -20.08
CA LYS A 208 -6.53 -4.91 -21.20
C LYS A 208 -5.22 -4.40 -21.78
N VAL A 209 -4.27 -3.97 -20.93
CA VAL A 209 -2.99 -3.41 -21.36
C VAL A 209 -2.17 -4.49 -22.07
N ILE A 210 -1.99 -5.65 -21.42
CA ILE A 210 -1.20 -6.76 -21.97
C ILE A 210 -1.88 -7.35 -23.21
N GLY A 211 -3.19 -7.58 -23.17
CA GLY A 211 -3.93 -8.06 -24.34
C GLY A 211 -3.83 -7.10 -25.52
N SER A 212 -3.84 -5.79 -25.27
CA SER A 212 -3.70 -4.81 -26.36
C SER A 212 -2.28 -4.76 -26.93
N SER A 213 -1.24 -4.96 -26.12
CA SER A 213 0.16 -5.01 -26.61
C SER A 213 0.47 -6.28 -27.38
N LEU A 214 -0.26 -7.37 -27.11
CA LEU A 214 -0.11 -8.67 -27.78
C LEU A 214 -0.97 -8.82 -29.04
N ARG A 215 -1.62 -7.74 -29.47
CA ARG A 215 -2.54 -7.78 -30.61
C ARG A 215 -1.78 -8.00 -31.91
N ASN A 216 -2.22 -9.00 -32.68
CA ASN A 216 -1.62 -9.40 -33.96
C ASN A 216 -0.17 -9.91 -33.86
N GLU A 217 0.30 -10.20 -32.65
CA GLU A 217 1.62 -10.76 -32.42
C GLU A 217 1.63 -12.29 -32.62
N ASP A 218 2.78 -12.82 -33.01
CA ASP A 218 2.97 -14.26 -33.19
C ASP A 218 3.20 -14.99 -31.84
N VAL A 219 3.28 -16.32 -31.90
CA VAL A 219 3.44 -17.17 -30.70
C VAL A 219 4.77 -16.86 -29.98
N VAL A 220 5.84 -16.58 -30.72
CA VAL A 220 7.17 -16.30 -30.17
C VAL A 220 7.15 -14.99 -29.39
N ALA A 221 6.57 -13.93 -29.96
CA ALA A 221 6.40 -12.65 -29.28
C ALA A 221 5.55 -12.76 -28.01
N TRP A 222 4.55 -13.65 -27.98
CA TRP A 222 3.80 -13.94 -26.75
C TRP A 222 4.65 -14.64 -25.68
N GLU A 223 5.49 -15.60 -26.07
CA GLU A 223 6.41 -16.28 -25.16
C GLU A 223 7.40 -15.28 -24.54
N ASP A 224 8.02 -14.43 -25.36
CA ASP A 224 8.94 -13.38 -24.93
C ASP A 224 8.26 -12.39 -23.97
N ALA A 225 7.03 -11.97 -24.29
CA ALA A 225 6.27 -11.06 -23.44
C ALA A 225 5.95 -11.67 -22.06
N ILE A 226 5.60 -12.96 -22.01
CA ILE A 226 5.35 -13.67 -20.75
C ILE A 226 6.64 -13.75 -19.92
N GLU A 227 7.77 -14.07 -20.55
CA GLU A 227 9.07 -14.08 -19.86
C GLU A 227 9.41 -12.68 -19.30
N PHE A 228 9.10 -11.61 -20.02
CA PHE A 228 9.32 -10.26 -19.56
C PHE A 228 8.42 -9.88 -18.37
N LEU A 229 7.14 -10.27 -18.38
CA LEU A 229 6.20 -10.02 -17.29
C LEU A 229 6.66 -10.62 -15.96
N GLU A 230 7.37 -11.75 -16.00
CA GLU A 230 7.94 -12.40 -14.80
C GLU A 230 9.17 -11.66 -14.24
N LYS A 231 9.85 -10.86 -15.08
CA LYS A 231 11.10 -10.16 -14.71
C LYS A 231 10.85 -8.73 -14.25
N GLU A 232 10.05 -7.98 -14.98
CA GLU A 232 9.83 -6.55 -14.77
C GLU A 232 8.33 -6.20 -14.87
N PRO A 233 7.78 -5.44 -13.91
CA PRO A 233 6.37 -5.09 -13.99
C PRO A 233 6.16 -3.99 -15.04
N ASN A 234 5.12 -4.14 -15.86
CA ASN A 234 4.81 -3.20 -16.94
C ASN A 234 4.55 -1.76 -16.41
N PRO A 235 5.28 -0.74 -16.90
CA PRO A 235 5.17 0.64 -16.40
C PRO A 235 3.75 1.25 -16.48
N ASP A 236 3.00 0.93 -17.55
CA ASP A 236 1.65 1.43 -17.74
C ASP A 236 0.70 0.86 -16.69
N ILE A 237 0.88 -0.40 -16.28
CA ILE A 237 0.11 -1.02 -15.20
C ILE A 237 0.54 -0.43 -13.86
N GLN A 238 1.85 -0.34 -13.62
CA GLN A 238 2.42 0.15 -12.37
C GLN A 238 1.91 1.54 -12.01
N LYS A 239 1.88 2.47 -12.97
CA LYS A 239 1.41 3.83 -12.76
C LYS A 239 0.03 3.90 -12.11
N PHE A 240 -0.89 2.98 -12.44
CA PHE A 240 -2.21 2.96 -11.82
C PHE A 240 -2.21 2.33 -10.44
N LEU A 241 -1.41 1.28 -10.22
CA LEU A 241 -1.30 0.63 -8.92
C LEU A 241 -0.62 1.53 -7.87
N GLN A 242 0.36 2.32 -8.32
CA GLN A 242 1.09 3.26 -7.49
C GLN A 242 0.20 4.35 -6.89
N ILE A 243 -0.95 4.67 -7.50
CA ILE A 243 -1.91 5.64 -6.94
C ILE A 243 -2.30 5.27 -5.50
N SER A 244 -2.58 4.00 -5.23
CA SER A 244 -2.91 3.53 -3.87
C SER A 244 -1.71 3.64 -2.92
N TYR A 245 -0.50 3.35 -3.40
CA TYR A 245 0.72 3.45 -2.61
C TYR A 245 1.11 4.90 -2.29
N ASP A 246 1.05 5.79 -3.27
CA ASP A 246 1.40 7.21 -3.13
C ASP A 246 0.45 7.95 -2.20
N SER A 247 -0.78 7.45 -2.08
CA SER A 247 -1.77 7.98 -1.14
C SER A 247 -1.51 7.61 0.34
N LEU A 248 -0.52 6.75 0.63
CA LEU A 248 -0.04 6.49 1.99
C LEU A 248 0.68 7.72 2.53
N ARG A 249 0.30 8.15 3.75
CA ARG A 249 0.70 9.46 4.29
C ARG A 249 2.07 9.43 4.95
N SER A 250 2.43 8.30 5.55
CA SER A 250 3.67 8.19 6.32
C SER A 250 4.68 7.29 5.63
N GLU A 251 5.96 7.64 5.76
CA GLU A 251 7.04 6.79 5.26
C GLU A 251 7.01 5.41 5.93
N ASN A 252 6.58 5.34 7.19
CA ASN A 252 6.38 4.07 7.89
C ASN A 252 5.36 3.14 7.20
N GLU A 253 4.24 3.68 6.69
CA GLU A 253 3.27 2.89 5.91
C GLU A 253 3.89 2.37 4.60
N LYS A 254 4.70 3.19 3.95
CA LYS A 254 5.41 2.84 2.71
C LYS A 254 6.46 1.77 2.95
N GLU A 255 7.25 1.86 4.02
CA GLU A 255 8.21 0.83 4.43
C GLU A 255 7.51 -0.47 4.84
N LEU A 256 6.39 -0.40 5.56
CA LEU A 256 5.57 -1.56 5.89
C LEU A 256 5.10 -2.30 4.64
N PHE A 257 4.59 -1.58 3.64
CA PHE A 257 4.20 -2.16 2.35
C PHE A 257 5.37 -2.89 1.67
N LYS A 258 6.55 -2.26 1.60
CA LYS A 258 7.76 -2.86 1.00
C LYS A 258 8.21 -4.13 1.74
N HIS A 259 8.17 -4.14 3.09
CA HIS A 259 8.46 -5.35 3.85
C HIS A 259 7.50 -6.49 3.52
N ILE A 260 6.19 -6.21 3.47
CA ILE A 260 5.19 -7.24 3.17
C ILE A 260 5.42 -7.80 1.76
N ALA A 261 5.54 -6.93 0.75
CA ALA A 261 5.76 -7.33 -0.64
C ALA A 261 7.02 -8.21 -0.82
N CYS A 262 8.12 -7.85 -0.15
CA CYS A 262 9.37 -8.59 -0.24
C CYS A 262 9.36 -9.91 0.53
N PHE A 263 8.82 -9.94 1.76
CA PHE A 263 9.12 -11.02 2.71
C PHE A 263 7.91 -11.70 3.36
N PHE A 264 6.78 -11.00 3.54
CA PHE A 264 5.70 -11.47 4.41
C PHE A 264 4.40 -11.83 3.71
N VAL A 265 4.33 -11.79 2.37
CA VAL A 265 3.19 -12.38 1.65
C VAL A 265 3.09 -13.88 1.97
N GLY A 266 1.90 -14.32 2.36
CA GLY A 266 1.59 -15.69 2.79
C GLY A 266 1.95 -16.01 4.25
N LYS A 267 2.49 -15.06 5.01
CA LYS A 267 2.83 -15.24 6.43
C LYS A 267 1.69 -14.81 7.33
N ASP A 268 1.62 -15.40 8.52
CA ASP A 268 0.67 -14.98 9.55
C ASP A 268 0.86 -13.49 9.92
N ARG A 269 -0.25 -12.79 10.09
CA ARG A 269 -0.27 -11.36 10.38
C ARG A 269 0.32 -11.03 11.74
N GLU A 270 -0.05 -11.75 12.80
CA GLU A 270 0.41 -11.46 14.16
C GLU A 270 1.91 -11.71 14.30
N PHE A 271 2.39 -12.79 13.70
CA PHE A 271 3.82 -13.07 13.55
C PHE A 271 4.55 -11.93 12.84
N THR A 272 4.02 -11.47 11.71
CA THR A 272 4.59 -10.36 10.94
C THR A 272 4.60 -9.06 11.74
N GLU A 273 3.50 -8.76 12.43
CA GLU A 273 3.39 -7.57 13.29
C GLU A 273 4.45 -7.57 14.39
N THR A 274 4.72 -8.73 14.99
CA THR A 274 5.71 -8.88 16.06
C THR A 274 7.11 -8.59 15.56
N ILE A 275 7.51 -9.21 14.44
CA ILE A 275 8.85 -9.00 13.87
C ILE A 275 9.05 -7.54 13.46
N LEU A 276 8.05 -6.95 12.80
CA LEU A 276 8.17 -5.58 12.30
C LEU A 276 8.18 -4.54 13.42
N LYS A 277 7.51 -4.80 14.55
CA LYS A 277 7.61 -3.97 15.77
C LYS A 277 9.04 -3.96 16.32
N GLU A 278 9.68 -5.14 16.40
CA GLU A 278 11.08 -5.23 16.84
C GLU A 278 12.02 -4.46 15.91
N CYS A 279 11.74 -4.49 14.59
CA CYS A 279 12.44 -3.72 13.57
C CYS A 279 12.17 -2.19 13.65
N GLY A 280 11.33 -1.72 14.58
CA GLY A 280 10.98 -0.30 14.74
C GLY A 280 9.91 0.21 13.77
N ILE A 281 9.26 -0.68 13.02
CA ILE A 281 8.13 -0.34 12.15
C ILE A 281 6.84 -0.29 12.97
N LYS A 282 6.12 0.82 12.89
CA LYS A 282 4.81 0.96 13.54
C LYS A 282 3.77 0.18 12.73
N THR A 283 3.31 -0.94 13.26
CA THR A 283 2.44 -1.87 12.52
C THR A 283 0.94 -1.65 12.77
N THR A 284 0.53 -1.32 13.99
CA THR A 284 -0.90 -1.29 14.38
C THR A 284 -1.76 -0.38 13.50
N SER A 285 -1.34 0.86 13.28
CA SER A 285 -2.06 1.79 12.38
C SER A 285 -1.74 1.53 10.91
N GLY A 286 -0.53 1.05 10.60
CA GLY A 286 -0.05 0.80 9.24
C GLY A 286 -0.85 -0.29 8.54
N PHE A 287 -1.09 -1.43 9.18
CA PHE A 287 -1.86 -2.53 8.59
C PHE A 287 -3.29 -2.12 8.23
N SER A 288 -3.98 -1.43 9.14
CA SER A 288 -5.32 -0.89 8.84
C SER A 288 -5.28 0.02 7.61
N LYS A 289 -4.26 0.87 7.46
CA LYS A 289 -4.14 1.78 6.31
C LYS A 289 -3.88 1.04 5.00
N LEU A 290 -3.06 -0.02 5.01
CA LEU A 290 -2.83 -0.86 3.83
C LEU A 290 -4.09 -1.63 3.42
N ILE A 291 -4.83 -2.16 4.40
CA ILE A 291 -6.10 -2.88 4.17
C ILE A 291 -7.18 -1.92 3.65
N ASP A 292 -7.34 -0.76 4.30
CA ASP A 292 -8.28 0.28 3.89
C ASP A 292 -8.09 0.65 2.41
N ARG A 293 -6.84 0.66 1.93
CA ARG A 293 -6.47 1.04 0.56
C ARG A 293 -6.37 -0.13 -0.43
N CYS A 294 -6.81 -1.33 -0.03
CA CYS A 294 -6.74 -2.55 -0.83
C CYS A 294 -5.32 -2.91 -1.32
N LEU A 295 -4.29 -2.54 -0.55
CA LEU A 295 -2.89 -2.88 -0.85
C LEU A 295 -2.50 -4.25 -0.28
N VAL A 296 -3.15 -4.65 0.82
CA VAL A 296 -2.96 -5.93 1.52
C VAL A 296 -4.33 -6.42 1.96
N THR A 297 -4.55 -7.73 1.93
CA THR A 297 -5.72 -8.38 2.53
C THR A 297 -5.27 -9.42 3.55
N VAL A 298 -6.18 -9.85 4.42
CA VAL A 298 -5.92 -10.92 5.38
C VAL A 298 -6.78 -12.12 5.00
N GLY A 299 -6.14 -13.27 4.77
CA GLY A 299 -6.79 -14.52 4.44
C GLY A 299 -7.49 -15.15 5.64
N ARG A 300 -8.14 -16.29 5.39
CA ARG A 300 -8.97 -16.96 6.41
C ARG A 300 -8.16 -17.58 7.55
N LYS A 301 -6.88 -17.86 7.31
CA LYS A 301 -5.94 -18.41 8.29
C LYS A 301 -5.04 -17.29 8.88
N ASN A 302 -5.52 -16.04 8.85
CA ASN A 302 -4.79 -14.85 9.30
C ASN A 302 -3.51 -14.56 8.51
N GLU A 303 -3.37 -15.12 7.31
CA GLU A 303 -2.23 -14.90 6.43
C GLU A 303 -2.33 -13.58 5.68
N LEU A 304 -1.23 -12.84 5.57
CA LEU A 304 -1.14 -11.65 4.75
C LEU A 304 -1.17 -12.04 3.27
N MET A 305 -2.10 -11.47 2.53
CA MET A 305 -2.24 -11.66 1.10
C MET A 305 -2.01 -10.33 0.37
N MET A 306 -1.39 -10.41 -0.80
CA MET A 306 -1.16 -9.26 -1.67
C MET A 306 -1.41 -9.72 -3.10
N HIS A 307 -2.12 -8.91 -3.89
CA HIS A 307 -2.30 -9.22 -5.30
C HIS A 307 -0.94 -9.27 -6.00
N GLN A 308 -0.72 -10.23 -6.91
CA GLN A 308 0.57 -10.45 -7.57
C GLN A 308 1.16 -9.15 -8.15
N LEU A 309 0.36 -8.41 -8.92
CA LEU A 309 0.78 -7.11 -9.47
C LEU A 309 1.18 -6.05 -8.42
N LEU A 310 0.57 -6.06 -7.23
CA LEU A 310 0.99 -5.16 -6.13
C LEU A 310 2.30 -5.63 -5.50
N GLN A 311 2.49 -6.95 -5.39
CA GLN A 311 3.74 -7.51 -4.90
C GLN A 311 4.90 -7.20 -5.84
N ASP A 312 4.66 -7.34 -7.14
CA ASP A 312 5.65 -7.03 -8.19
C ASP A 312 5.99 -5.54 -8.18
N MET A 313 4.98 -4.66 -8.08
CA MET A 313 5.19 -3.22 -7.89
C MET A 313 6.01 -2.93 -6.61
N GLY A 314 5.70 -3.56 -5.47
CA GLY A 314 6.42 -3.34 -4.21
C GLY A 314 7.88 -3.77 -4.27
N ARG A 315 8.17 -4.88 -4.94
CA ARG A 315 9.54 -5.36 -5.22
C ARG A 315 10.27 -4.43 -6.18
N ASP A 316 9.57 -3.92 -7.19
CA ASP A 316 10.15 -3.01 -8.16
C ASP A 316 10.47 -1.62 -7.56
N LEU A 317 9.67 -1.13 -6.62
CA LEU A 317 10.01 0.06 -5.83
C LEU A 317 11.36 -0.10 -5.11
N VAL A 318 11.63 -1.28 -4.54
CA VAL A 318 12.93 -1.57 -3.92
C VAL A 318 14.03 -1.69 -4.98
N ARG A 319 13.74 -2.30 -6.13
CA ARG A 319 14.68 -2.40 -7.26
C ARG A 319 15.13 -1.01 -7.71
N HIS A 320 14.22 -0.04 -7.75
CA HIS A 320 14.48 1.35 -8.15
C HIS A 320 15.39 2.12 -7.19
N GLU A 321 15.52 1.71 -5.92
CA GLU A 321 16.50 2.30 -5.00
C GLU A 321 17.94 2.15 -5.53
N SER A 322 18.19 1.05 -6.24
CA SER A 322 19.45 0.82 -6.95
C SER A 322 19.30 -0.30 -8.01
N PRO A 323 18.98 0.05 -9.27
CA PRO A 323 18.64 -0.95 -10.30
C PRO A 323 19.77 -1.94 -10.56
N LYS A 324 21.02 -1.46 -10.67
CA LYS A 324 22.18 -2.28 -11.06
C LYS A 324 22.99 -2.85 -9.88
N LYS A 325 22.74 -2.39 -8.66
CA LYS A 325 23.56 -2.75 -7.49
C LYS A 325 22.66 -3.22 -6.34
N PRO A 326 22.34 -4.53 -6.27
CA PRO A 326 21.47 -5.09 -5.23
C PRO A 326 21.92 -4.71 -3.82
N TRP A 327 23.22 -4.72 -3.55
CA TRP A 327 23.77 -4.39 -2.23
C TRP A 327 23.55 -2.93 -1.76
N LYS A 328 23.08 -2.04 -2.64
CA LYS A 328 22.70 -0.66 -2.28
C LYS A 328 21.18 -0.49 -2.05
N ARG A 329 20.39 -1.56 -2.23
CA ARG A 329 18.94 -1.59 -1.97
C ARG A 329 18.68 -1.86 -0.49
N SER A 330 17.49 -1.51 -0.04
CA SER A 330 17.01 -1.76 1.32
C SER A 330 16.63 -3.22 1.55
N ARG A 331 16.18 -3.94 0.51
CA ARG A 331 15.66 -5.31 0.65
C ARG A 331 16.14 -6.20 -0.49
N LEU A 332 16.51 -7.44 -0.16
CA LEU A 332 16.91 -8.48 -1.12
C LEU A 332 15.96 -9.68 -1.01
N TRP A 333 14.95 -9.76 -1.88
CA TRP A 333 13.94 -10.82 -1.81
C TRP A 333 14.27 -12.02 -2.70
N HIS A 334 15.14 -11.86 -3.70
CA HIS A 334 15.63 -12.97 -4.52
C HIS A 334 16.80 -13.65 -3.82
N HIS A 335 16.68 -14.97 -3.60
CA HIS A 335 17.71 -15.76 -2.92
C HIS A 335 19.07 -15.73 -3.62
N ASP A 336 19.12 -15.78 -4.95
CA ASP A 336 20.36 -15.69 -5.72
C ASP A 336 21.06 -14.33 -5.51
N GLU A 337 20.31 -13.22 -5.59
CA GLU A 337 20.85 -11.88 -5.34
C GLU A 337 21.38 -11.73 -3.90
N SER A 338 20.63 -12.27 -2.92
CA SER A 338 21.07 -12.28 -1.52
C SER A 338 22.36 -13.09 -1.35
N TYR A 339 22.43 -14.26 -1.96
CA TYR A 339 23.62 -15.12 -1.89
C TYR A 339 24.83 -14.44 -2.52
N ASP A 340 24.68 -13.86 -3.72
CA ASP A 340 25.76 -13.15 -4.41
C ASP A 340 26.30 -11.97 -3.60
N VAL A 341 25.42 -11.18 -2.97
CA VAL A 341 25.83 -10.05 -2.13
C VAL A 341 26.62 -10.52 -0.91
N LEU A 342 26.19 -11.62 -0.27
CA LEU A 342 26.91 -12.20 0.87
C LEU A 342 28.24 -12.84 0.44
N ASN A 343 28.24 -13.60 -0.65
CA ASN A 343 29.40 -14.32 -1.15
C ASN A 343 30.51 -13.37 -1.62
N GLN A 344 30.14 -12.21 -2.18
CA GLN A 344 31.07 -11.19 -2.66
C GLN A 344 31.45 -10.14 -1.60
N ASP A 345 30.97 -10.29 -0.35
CA ASP A 345 31.16 -9.33 0.76
C ASP A 345 30.80 -7.88 0.37
N LYS A 346 29.68 -7.73 -0.36
CA LYS A 346 29.21 -6.42 -0.86
C LYS A 346 28.17 -5.76 0.03
N GLY A 347 27.75 -6.42 1.11
CA GLY A 347 26.70 -5.96 2.01
C GLY A 347 26.94 -4.52 2.50
N THR A 348 25.86 -3.73 2.58
CA THR A 348 25.93 -2.34 3.09
C THR A 348 24.96 -2.13 4.24
N ASN A 349 25.19 -1.09 5.02
CA ASN A 349 24.28 -0.65 6.09
C ASN A 349 22.89 -0.22 5.60
N LYS A 350 22.66 -0.13 4.28
CA LYS A 350 21.34 0.12 3.71
C LYS A 350 20.43 -1.10 3.75
N ILE A 351 20.98 -2.31 3.74
CA ILE A 351 20.19 -3.55 3.68
C ILE A 351 19.48 -3.73 5.02
N GLN A 352 18.16 -3.69 4.98
CA GLN A 352 17.23 -3.89 6.09
C GLN A 352 16.67 -5.32 6.15
N GLY A 353 16.84 -6.12 5.09
CA GLY A 353 16.42 -7.53 5.09
C GLY A 353 16.81 -8.28 3.82
N LEU A 354 17.00 -9.59 3.94
CA LEU A 354 17.36 -10.47 2.84
C LEU A 354 16.74 -11.87 2.98
N VAL A 355 16.44 -12.54 1.88
CA VAL A 355 15.96 -13.94 1.83
C VAL A 355 17.08 -14.87 1.39
N LEU A 356 17.28 -15.99 2.09
CA LEU A 356 18.21 -17.06 1.71
C LEU A 356 17.47 -18.38 1.54
N ALA A 357 17.85 -19.16 0.53
CA ALA A 357 17.30 -20.50 0.31
C ALA A 357 18.15 -21.55 1.04
N LYS A 358 17.49 -22.51 1.70
CA LYS A 358 18.12 -23.58 2.48
C LYS A 358 19.11 -24.44 1.68
N LYS A 359 18.78 -24.78 0.42
CA LYS A 359 19.63 -25.64 -0.43
C LYS A 359 21.02 -25.05 -0.68
N VAL A 360 21.11 -23.73 -0.84
CA VAL A 360 22.37 -23.03 -1.09
C VAL A 360 23.27 -23.04 0.16
N VAL A 361 22.66 -23.03 1.35
CA VAL A 361 23.38 -23.14 2.62
C VAL A 361 23.90 -24.57 2.85
N GLU A 362 23.12 -25.58 2.47
CA GLU A 362 23.48 -27.00 2.66
C GLU A 362 24.60 -27.46 1.70
N ASP A 363 24.58 -27.05 0.43
CA ASP A 363 25.66 -27.38 -0.53
C ASP A 363 27.02 -26.80 -0.12
N ASP A 364 27.05 -25.58 0.43
CA ASP A 364 28.26 -24.96 0.99
C ASP A 364 28.79 -25.71 2.22
N THR A 365 27.93 -26.39 2.99
CA THR A 365 28.35 -27.20 4.15
C THR A 365 28.83 -28.61 3.78
N LEU A 366 28.37 -29.17 2.66
CA LEU A 366 28.73 -30.51 2.19
C LEU A 366 29.99 -30.52 1.30
N GLY A 367 30.36 -29.39 0.68
CA GLY A 367 31.53 -29.25 -0.20
C GLY A 367 32.91 -29.24 0.49
N GLY A 368 33.00 -29.46 1.80
CA GLY A 368 34.28 -29.61 2.52
C GLY A 368 35.12 -28.34 2.69
N THR A 369 34.76 -27.22 2.05
CA THR A 369 35.32 -25.90 2.38
C THR A 369 34.47 -25.26 3.46
N ASN A 370 35.07 -24.98 4.63
CA ASN A 370 34.44 -24.29 5.76
C ASN A 370 34.15 -22.79 5.47
N THR A 371 33.66 -22.46 4.28
CA THR A 371 33.33 -21.10 3.81
C THR A 371 32.17 -20.52 4.61
N PHE A 372 31.16 -21.32 4.97
CA PHE A 372 30.05 -20.86 5.80
C PHE A 372 30.52 -20.44 7.21
N ALA A 373 31.40 -21.23 7.85
CA ALA A 373 31.99 -20.90 9.15
C ALA A 373 32.90 -19.66 9.12
N LYS A 374 33.62 -19.43 8.01
CA LYS A 374 34.38 -18.18 7.78
C LYS A 374 33.51 -16.96 7.48
N ARG A 375 32.25 -17.17 7.06
CA ARG A 375 31.25 -16.14 6.73
C ARG A 375 30.28 -15.86 7.89
N LEU A 376 30.23 -16.74 8.90
CA LEU A 376 29.49 -16.53 10.16
C LEU A 376 29.78 -15.18 10.81
N PRO A 377 31.01 -14.63 10.83
CA PRO A 377 31.28 -13.29 11.36
C PRO A 377 30.69 -12.14 10.54
N GLN A 378 30.46 -12.31 9.23
CA GLN A 378 29.79 -11.31 8.38
C GLN A 378 28.28 -11.43 8.49
N ILE A 379 27.75 -12.65 8.55
CA ILE A 379 26.37 -12.91 8.95
C ILE A 379 26.16 -12.37 10.37
N GLN A 380 27.11 -12.53 11.29
CA GLN A 380 27.07 -11.96 12.64
C GLN A 380 27.31 -10.45 12.66
N ARG A 381 28.08 -9.86 11.74
CA ARG A 381 28.18 -8.40 11.62
C ARG A 381 26.90 -7.80 11.06
N LEU A 382 26.29 -8.46 10.08
CA LEU A 382 24.95 -8.14 9.61
C LEU A 382 23.96 -8.37 10.76
N CYS A 383 23.96 -9.49 11.48
CA CYS A 383 23.15 -9.82 12.66
C CYS A 383 23.40 -8.89 13.87
N ASN A 384 24.60 -8.35 14.05
CA ASN A 384 24.94 -7.38 15.11
C ASN A 384 24.52 -5.97 14.70
N PHE A 385 24.52 -5.67 13.40
CA PHE A 385 23.89 -4.47 12.82
C PHE A 385 22.35 -4.59 12.86
N PHE A 386 21.87 -5.82 12.72
CA PHE A 386 20.53 -6.36 12.89
C PHE A 386 20.32 -6.82 14.33
N SER A 387 20.73 -6.05 15.35
CA SER A 387 20.43 -6.37 16.76
C SER A 387 18.93 -6.50 17.08
N LYS A 388 18.07 -6.34 16.05
CA LYS A 388 16.61 -6.46 16.01
C LYS A 388 16.07 -7.38 14.90
N ILE A 389 16.92 -7.92 14.03
CA ILE A 389 16.51 -8.81 12.92
C ILE A 389 17.08 -10.19 13.20
N TRP A 390 16.26 -10.96 13.91
CA TRP A 390 16.35 -12.41 13.85
C TRP A 390 16.25 -12.81 12.38
N CYS A 391 17.31 -13.41 11.86
CA CYS A 391 17.36 -13.85 10.48
C CYS A 391 16.15 -14.74 10.17
N LEU A 392 15.64 -14.59 8.95
CA LEU A 392 14.64 -15.41 8.23
C LEU A 392 15.00 -16.92 8.12
N PHE A 393 15.74 -17.47 9.08
CA PHE A 393 16.32 -18.81 9.09
C PHE A 393 15.34 -19.91 9.43
N VAL A 394 14.11 -19.58 9.81
CA VAL A 394 13.11 -20.57 10.19
C VAL A 394 11.81 -20.26 9.46
N TRP A 395 11.21 -21.31 8.91
CA TRP A 395 9.87 -21.33 8.31
C TRP A 395 9.74 -20.97 6.82
N GLN A 396 10.47 -21.67 5.95
CA GLN A 396 9.89 -22.09 4.67
C GLN A 396 9.54 -23.60 4.64
N SER A 397 9.65 -24.33 5.76
CA SER A 397 9.49 -25.81 5.75
C SER A 397 9.05 -26.47 7.07
N ALA A 398 8.23 -25.85 7.92
CA ALA A 398 7.69 -26.57 9.10
C ALA A 398 6.16 -26.60 9.09
N THR A 399 5.63 -27.52 8.28
CA THR A 399 4.41 -28.22 8.66
C THR A 399 4.82 -29.35 9.62
N THR A 400 4.26 -29.31 10.82
CA THR A 400 4.25 -30.34 11.88
C THR A 400 5.49 -30.54 12.78
N LEU A 401 5.22 -30.40 14.09
CA LEU A 401 5.79 -31.13 15.24
C LEU A 401 7.31 -31.04 15.50
N GLU A 402 7.88 -29.84 15.68
CA GLU A 402 9.18 -29.71 16.38
C GLU A 402 9.41 -28.32 17.00
N GLU A 403 8.39 -27.71 17.60
CA GLU A 403 8.50 -26.38 18.24
C GLU A 403 9.44 -26.36 19.45
N ALA A 404 9.53 -27.47 20.20
CA ALA A 404 10.30 -27.53 21.45
C ALA A 404 11.82 -27.63 21.25
N LYS A 405 12.29 -28.35 20.23
CA LYS A 405 13.74 -28.43 19.94
C LYS A 405 14.28 -27.15 19.32
N VAL A 406 13.47 -26.51 18.48
CA VAL A 406 13.82 -25.21 17.90
C VAL A 406 13.88 -24.15 19.00
N ALA A 407 12.95 -24.15 19.96
CA ALA A 407 13.00 -23.27 21.12
C ALA A 407 14.24 -23.49 22.02
N SER A 408 14.67 -24.74 22.21
CA SER A 408 15.90 -25.08 22.96
C SER A 408 17.16 -24.59 22.25
N ILE A 409 17.26 -24.77 20.93
CA ILE A 409 18.40 -24.29 20.14
C ILE A 409 18.46 -22.74 20.15
N ILE A 410 17.29 -22.09 20.18
CA ILE A 410 17.16 -20.64 20.31
C ILE A 410 17.63 -20.13 21.68
N GLU A 411 17.27 -20.82 22.77
CA GLU A 411 17.70 -20.50 24.13
C GLU A 411 19.21 -20.69 24.32
N ASP A 412 19.78 -21.76 23.77
CA ASP A 412 21.22 -22.02 23.80
C ASP A 412 21.99 -20.93 23.03
N PHE A 413 21.46 -20.48 21.88
CA PHE A 413 22.06 -19.40 21.10
C PHE A 413 21.95 -18.03 21.78
N LYS A 414 20.83 -17.76 22.48
CA LYS A 414 20.68 -16.55 23.31
C LYS A 414 21.72 -16.52 24.43
N SER A 415 21.93 -17.63 25.13
CA SER A 415 22.89 -17.70 26.24
C SER A 415 24.33 -17.48 25.77
N GLN A 416 24.71 -18.09 24.65
CA GLN A 416 26.04 -17.91 24.05
C GLN A 416 26.28 -16.45 23.60
N PHE A 417 25.24 -15.80 23.08
CA PHE A 417 25.30 -14.41 22.61
C PHE A 417 25.44 -13.38 23.74
N PHE A 418 24.79 -13.59 24.88
CA PHE A 418 24.94 -12.71 26.04
C PHE A 418 26.34 -12.81 26.68
N GLN A 419 26.93 -14.01 26.73
CA GLN A 419 28.30 -14.19 27.22
C GLN A 419 29.33 -13.49 26.32
N ASP A 420 29.22 -13.63 25.00
CA ASP A 420 30.12 -12.97 24.05
C ASP A 420 29.99 -11.43 24.04
N CYS A 421 28.84 -10.90 24.46
CA CYS A 421 28.62 -9.47 24.62
C CYS A 421 29.24 -8.92 25.91
N GLU A 422 29.18 -9.66 27.03
CA GLU A 422 29.82 -9.24 28.30
C GLU A 422 31.35 -9.20 28.19
N ASP A 423 31.96 -10.19 27.54
CA ASP A 423 33.42 -10.27 27.38
C ASP A 423 33.99 -9.10 26.54
N ARG A 424 33.27 -8.61 25.52
CA ARG A 424 33.72 -7.48 24.69
C ARG A 424 33.48 -6.10 25.31
N SER A 425 32.61 -5.99 26.31
CA SER A 425 32.48 -4.77 27.11
C SER A 425 33.62 -4.60 28.13
N LEU A 426 34.27 -5.69 28.54
CA LEU A 426 35.39 -5.65 29.49
C LEU A 426 36.74 -5.36 28.82
N GLU A 427 36.94 -5.71 27.54
CA GLU A 427 38.18 -5.42 26.79
C GLU A 427 38.39 -3.95 26.38
N LYS A 428 37.49 -3.02 26.73
CA LYS A 428 37.63 -1.57 26.43
C LYS A 428 37.87 -0.66 27.64
N LEU A 429 38.32 -1.22 28.76
CA LEU A 429 38.75 -0.47 29.94
C LEU A 429 40.17 -0.85 30.38
N GLU A 430 41.15 -0.76 29.48
CA GLU A 430 42.56 -0.63 29.86
C GLU A 430 43.08 0.74 29.40
N TYR A 431 43.06 1.71 30.33
CA TYR A 431 43.77 2.96 30.21
C TYR A 431 45.15 2.78 30.86
N GLU A 432 46.22 3.03 30.11
CA GLU A 432 47.60 3.09 30.62
C GLU A 432 47.74 4.16 31.74
N PRO A 433 48.58 3.91 32.77
CA PRO A 433 48.71 4.81 33.91
C PRO A 433 49.69 5.96 33.61
N VAL A 434 49.19 7.18 33.52
CA VAL A 434 50.05 8.38 33.57
C VAL A 434 50.28 8.77 35.04
N THR A 435 51.56 8.83 35.37
CA THR A 435 52.17 9.14 36.65
C THR A 435 51.83 10.55 37.16
N LYS A 436 51.59 10.65 38.49
CA LYS A 436 51.55 11.93 39.22
C LYS A 436 52.91 12.62 39.18
N PRO A 437 52.97 13.95 39.02
CA PRO A 437 54.00 14.73 39.67
C PRO A 437 53.47 15.35 40.97
N ASN A 438 54.41 15.46 41.91
CA ASN A 438 54.24 15.89 43.28
C ASN A 438 54.42 17.41 43.41
N ILE A 439 53.82 17.94 44.47
CA ILE A 439 53.73 19.31 44.99
C ILE A 439 54.99 20.18 44.81
N SER A 440 54.83 21.46 44.42
CA SER A 440 55.33 22.67 45.12
C SER A 440 55.58 23.87 44.19
N SER A 441 55.45 25.08 44.75
CA SER A 441 55.77 26.42 44.22
C SER A 441 54.62 27.29 43.66
N LEU A 442 54.00 28.01 44.60
CA LEU A 442 53.80 29.47 44.65
C LEU A 442 53.59 30.29 43.35
N SER A 443 52.46 30.98 43.40
CA SER A 443 52.26 32.42 43.13
C SER A 443 52.01 32.91 41.69
N SER A 444 50.80 33.47 41.55
CA SER A 444 50.48 34.79 40.98
C SER A 444 49.70 34.83 39.65
N VAL A 445 48.55 35.52 39.76
CA VAL A 445 47.87 36.43 38.79
C VAL A 445 46.54 35.98 38.15
N SER A 446 45.48 36.67 38.64
CA SER A 446 44.16 37.10 38.11
C SER A 446 43.17 36.04 37.55
N MET A 447 41.97 35.78 38.11
CA MET A 447 40.79 36.65 38.35
C MET A 447 40.45 37.56 37.15
N VAL A 448 39.65 37.07 36.18
CA VAL A 448 38.68 37.88 35.38
C VAL A 448 37.67 37.04 34.54
N GLU A 449 37.86 35.75 34.21
CA GLU A 449 36.95 35.09 33.23
C GLU A 449 36.05 33.96 33.76
N ILE A 450 35.84 33.85 35.07
CA ILE A 450 34.87 32.93 35.69
C ILE A 450 33.71 33.72 36.32
N GLU A 451 33.03 34.55 35.52
CA GLU A 451 31.80 35.21 35.99
C GLU A 451 30.77 35.52 34.88
N SER A 452 30.97 35.04 33.65
CA SER A 452 30.11 35.40 32.49
C SER A 452 29.13 34.32 32.02
N MET A 453 29.14 33.10 32.56
CA MET A 453 28.27 32.01 32.05
C MET A 453 27.46 31.24 33.10
N ARG A 454 27.36 31.75 34.33
CA ARG A 454 26.51 31.15 35.38
C ARG A 454 25.82 32.23 36.21
N LYS A 455 24.75 32.81 35.67
CA LYS A 455 23.56 33.30 36.40
C LYS A 455 22.70 34.15 35.47
N THR A 456 21.65 33.56 34.90
CA THR A 456 20.29 34.15 34.81
C THR A 456 19.38 33.15 34.07
N ALA A 457 19.02 32.09 34.79
CA ALA A 457 17.65 31.60 34.72
C ALA A 457 16.84 32.40 35.76
N GLU A 458 15.53 32.52 35.51
CA GLU A 458 14.48 33.14 36.35
C GLU A 458 14.25 34.65 36.14
N THR A 459 13.24 35.02 35.35
CA THR A 459 11.91 35.45 35.85
C THR A 459 11.01 36.02 34.74
N SER A 460 9.80 35.44 34.62
CA SER A 460 8.48 36.02 34.32
C SER A 460 8.26 37.15 33.26
N SER A 461 7.50 36.80 32.22
CA SER A 461 6.34 37.48 31.54
C SER A 461 5.62 38.63 32.29
N PRO A 462 4.72 39.51 31.73
CA PRO A 462 4.08 39.62 30.37
C PRO A 462 3.97 41.04 29.72
N ASP A 463 3.43 41.06 28.48
CA ASP A 463 2.52 42.04 27.83
C ASP A 463 2.93 43.45 27.31
N ALA A 464 2.28 43.76 26.16
CA ALA A 464 1.93 45.05 25.52
C ALA A 464 3.00 45.81 24.70
N ILE A 465 2.86 45.81 23.36
CA ILE A 465 2.08 46.77 22.53
C ILE A 465 1.76 46.10 21.19
#